data_AF-A0AAC9RNJ1-F1
#
_entry.id   AF-A0AAC9RNJ1-F1
#
_cell.length_a   1.000
_cell.length_b   1.000
_cell.length_c   1.000
_cell.angle_alpha   90.00
_cell.angle_beta   90.00
_cell.angle_gamma   90.00
#
_symmetry.space_group_name_H-M   'P 1'
#
loop_
_entity.id
_entity.type
_entity.pdbx_description
1 polymer ?
#
loop_
_entity_poly.entity_id
_entity_poly.type
_entity_poly.pdbx_seq_one_letter_code
_entity_poly.pdbx_strand_id
1 'polypeptide(L)'
;MNENIHEKHMEAIMQLVESLGMDGADDYLCQGLMNTSKKVAVFREKIASLKDSLQQSTNSDEIFHLECDIKSARELLDQLLLELKAMDERYICFRKYLKEKESVNL
;
A
#
# COMPACT_ATOMS: atom_id res chain seq x y z
N MET A 1 14.67 -10.32 -6.12
CA MET A 1 13.28 -10.25 -6.59
C MET A 1 13.03 -11.51 -7.40
N ASN A 2 11.95 -12.25 -7.14
CA ASN A 2 11.64 -13.47 -7.88
C ASN A 2 11.36 -13.11 -9.35
N GLU A 3 12.02 -13.76 -10.30
CA GLU A 3 11.98 -13.40 -11.73
C GLU A 3 10.55 -13.39 -12.28
N ASN A 4 9.72 -14.36 -11.87
CA ASN A 4 8.30 -14.45 -12.28
C ASN A 4 7.45 -13.26 -11.79
N ILE A 5 7.76 -12.72 -10.60
CA ILE A 5 7.06 -11.53 -10.07
C ILE A 5 7.48 -10.28 -10.84
N HIS A 6 8.75 -10.20 -11.23
CA HIS A 6 9.27 -9.09 -12.01
C HIS A 6 8.66 -9.02 -13.41
N GLU A 7 8.57 -10.15 -14.12
CA GLU A 7 7.95 -10.22 -15.45
C GLU A 7 6.49 -9.74 -15.41
N LYS A 8 5.70 -10.25 -14.45
CA LYS A 8 4.29 -9.83 -14.29
C LYS A 8 4.14 -8.35 -13.99
N HIS A 9 5.01 -7.79 -13.15
CA HIS A 9 4.98 -6.36 -12.89
C HIS A 9 5.38 -5.56 -14.13
N MET A 10 6.39 -6.02 -14.88
CA MET A 10 6.83 -5.35 -16.09
C MET A 10 5.74 -5.32 -17.17
N GLU A 11 5.05 -6.43 -17.41
CA GLU A 11 3.89 -6.48 -18.33
C GLU A 11 2.80 -5.50 -17.93
N ALA A 12 2.44 -5.46 -16.65
CA ALA A 12 1.44 -4.53 -16.13
C ALA A 12 1.88 -3.07 -16.28
N ILE A 13 3.16 -2.78 -16.07
CA ILE A 13 3.72 -1.43 -16.28
C ILE A 13 3.69 -1.04 -17.75
N MET A 14 4.07 -1.94 -18.66
CA MET A 14 4.02 -1.67 -20.10
C MET A 14 2.60 -1.32 -20.55
N GLN A 15 1.61 -2.10 -20.14
CA GLN A 15 0.19 -1.82 -20.43
C GLN A 15 -0.28 -0.49 -19.83
N LEU A 16 0.18 -0.15 -18.63
CA LEU A 16 -0.15 1.12 -17.98
C LEU A 16 0.45 2.31 -18.75
N VAL A 17 1.70 2.20 -19.19
CA VAL A 17 2.37 3.24 -20.00
C VAL A 17 1.73 3.36 -21.38
N GLU A 18 1.36 2.25 -22.01
CA GLU A 18 0.66 2.27 -23.31
C GLU A 18 -0.71 2.96 -23.22
N SER A 19 -1.41 2.81 -22.10
CA SER A 19 -2.74 3.38 -21.90
C SER A 19 -2.73 4.83 -21.41
N LEU A 20 -1.79 5.22 -20.55
CA LEU A 20 -1.78 6.53 -19.89
C LEU A 20 -0.61 7.44 -20.31
N GLY A 21 0.36 6.93 -21.06
CA GLY A 21 1.65 7.59 -21.25
C GLY A 21 2.56 7.46 -20.02
N MET A 22 3.82 7.89 -20.15
CA MET A 22 4.81 7.81 -19.06
C MET A 22 4.40 8.65 -17.85
N ASP A 23 4.07 9.92 -18.07
CA ASP A 23 3.68 10.84 -16.98
C ASP A 23 2.37 10.37 -16.32
N GLY A 24 1.39 9.93 -17.11
CA GLY A 24 0.13 9.41 -16.58
C GLY A 24 0.29 8.13 -15.77
N ALA A 25 1.21 7.24 -16.18
CA ALA A 25 1.56 6.04 -15.43
C ALA A 25 2.29 6.39 -14.11
N ASP A 26 3.19 7.37 -14.13
CA ASP A 26 3.90 7.86 -12.94
C ASP A 26 2.92 8.45 -11.92
N ASP A 27 2.06 9.36 -12.36
CA ASP A 27 1.02 9.99 -11.55
C ASP A 27 0.08 8.95 -10.93
N TYR A 28 -0.36 7.95 -11.73
CA TYR A 28 -1.23 6.89 -11.25
C TYR A 28 -0.59 6.06 -10.12
N LEU A 29 0.66 5.65 -10.31
CA LEU A 29 1.39 4.84 -9.33
C LEU A 29 1.69 5.65 -8.05
N CYS A 30 2.13 6.90 -8.20
CA CYS A 30 2.39 7.81 -7.09
C CYS A 30 1.13 8.11 -6.29
N GLN A 31 0.01 8.40 -6.96
CA GLN A 31 -1.26 8.65 -6.30
C GLN A 31 -1.75 7.41 -5.54
N GLY A 32 -1.56 6.24 -6.13
CA GLY A 32 -1.84 4.96 -5.49
C GLY A 32 -1.05 4.76 -4.20
N LEU A 33 0.28 4.92 -4.26
CA LEU A 33 1.17 4.86 -3.09
C LEU A 33 0.75 5.85 -2.00
N MET A 34 0.44 7.09 -2.38
CA MET A 34 0.02 8.13 -1.45
C MET A 34 -1.31 7.74 -0.75
N ASN A 35 -2.28 7.26 -1.52
CA ASN A 35 -3.60 6.90 -1.00
C ASN A 35 -3.51 5.74 -0.01
N THR A 36 -2.77 4.67 -0.35
CA THR A 36 -2.60 3.51 0.53
C THR A 36 -1.78 3.88 1.76
N SER A 37 -0.73 4.70 1.62
CA SER A 37 0.04 5.21 2.76
C SER A 37 -0.82 6.02 3.74
N LYS A 38 -1.72 6.87 3.23
CA LYS A 38 -2.68 7.62 4.06
C LYS A 38 -3.61 6.69 4.83
N LYS A 39 -4.15 5.66 4.17
CA LYS A 39 -5.00 4.65 4.84
C LYS A 39 -4.24 3.94 5.96
N VAL A 40 -3.00 3.52 5.71
CA VAL A 40 -2.13 2.90 6.73
C VAL A 40 -1.95 3.82 7.94
N ALA A 41 -1.70 5.11 7.72
CA ALA A 41 -1.57 6.08 8.81
C ALA A 41 -2.85 6.19 9.65
N VAL A 42 -4.01 6.36 8.99
CA VAL A 42 -5.33 6.43 9.65
C VAL A 42 -5.61 5.19 10.50
N PHE A 43 -5.32 3.99 9.98
CA PHE A 43 -5.55 2.76 10.73
C PHE A 43 -4.61 2.60 11.92
N ARG A 44 -3.35 3.04 11.79
CA ARG A 44 -2.40 3.07 12.93
C ARG A 44 -2.89 4.00 14.03
N GLU A 45 -3.35 5.19 13.68
CA GLU A 45 -3.93 6.16 14.62
C GLU A 45 -5.20 5.60 15.29
N LYS A 46 -6.10 4.99 14.51
CA LYS A 46 -7.30 4.33 15.03
C LYS A 46 -6.96 3.24 16.05
N ILE A 47 -6.00 2.37 15.74
CA ILE A 47 -5.56 1.31 16.67
C ILE A 47 -4.95 1.90 17.94
N ALA A 48 -4.18 2.98 17.84
CA ALA A 48 -3.63 3.67 19.00
C ALA A 48 -4.76 4.21 19.89
N SER A 49 -5.71 4.94 19.31
CA SER A 49 -6.86 5.47 20.03
C SER A 49 -7.71 4.38 20.70
N LEU A 50 -7.96 3.25 20.04
CA LEU A 50 -8.70 2.14 20.63
C LEU A 50 -7.94 1.50 21.81
N LYS A 51 -6.61 1.41 21.73
CA LYS A 51 -5.78 0.92 22.84
C LYS A 51 -5.79 1.87 24.03
N ASP A 52 -5.78 3.17 23.77
CA ASP A 52 -5.86 4.18 24.82
C ASP A 52 -7.22 4.09 25.54
N SER A 53 -8.32 3.92 24.80
CA SER A 53 -9.64 3.66 25.38
C SER A 53 -9.68 2.36 26.19
N LEU A 54 -9.07 1.29 25.69
CA LEU A 54 -8.99 0.00 26.37
C LEU A 54 -8.28 0.10 27.72
N GLN A 55 -7.22 0.90 27.81
CA GLN A 55 -6.49 1.14 29.06
C GLN A 55 -7.31 1.90 30.11
N GLN A 56 -8.32 2.66 29.68
CA GLN A 56 -9.16 3.47 30.55
C GLN A 56 -10.47 2.78 30.94
N SER A 57 -10.90 1.77 30.18
CA SER A 57 -12.14 1.04 30.47
C SER A 57 -11.97 0.09 31.65
N THR A 58 -12.96 0.08 32.53
CA THR A 58 -13.08 -0.86 33.65
C THR A 58 -14.26 -1.81 33.48
N ASN A 59 -15.05 -1.64 32.42
CA ASN A 59 -16.23 -2.45 32.15
C ASN A 59 -15.84 -3.63 31.25
N SER A 60 -16.08 -4.86 31.71
CA SER A 60 -15.67 -6.07 31.00
C SER A 60 -16.30 -6.23 29.61
N ASP A 61 -17.54 -5.77 29.42
CA ASP A 61 -18.25 -5.84 28.13
C ASP A 61 -17.64 -4.84 27.14
N GLU A 62 -17.37 -3.62 27.59
CA GLU A 62 -16.69 -2.59 26.80
C GLU A 62 -15.25 -3.02 26.44
N ILE A 63 -14.51 -3.59 27.39
CA ILE A 63 -13.19 -4.17 27.17
C ILE A 63 -13.24 -5.20 26.04
N PHE A 64 -14.19 -6.14 26.10
CA PHE A 64 -14.35 -7.17 25.09
C PHE A 64 -14.63 -6.57 23.70
N HIS A 65 -15.52 -5.58 23.61
CA HIS A 65 -15.81 -4.88 22.36
C HIS A 65 -14.58 -4.15 21.79
N LEU A 66 -13.82 -3.45 22.63
CA LEU A 66 -12.60 -2.76 22.23
C LEU A 66 -11.52 -3.73 21.74
N GLU A 67 -11.37 -4.90 22.39
CA GLU A 67 -10.45 -5.94 21.92
C GLU A 67 -10.83 -6.48 20.53
N CYS A 68 -12.13 -6.71 20.29
CA CYS A 68 -12.64 -7.08 18.97
C CYS A 68 -12.36 -6.01 17.92
N ASP A 69 -12.63 -4.74 18.22
CA ASP A 69 -12.41 -3.62 17.30
C ASP A 69 -10.92 -3.45 16.96
N ILE A 70 -10.03 -3.59 17.96
CA ILE A 70 -8.57 -3.57 17.75
C ILE A 70 -8.15 -4.71 16.84
N LYS A 71 -8.69 -5.92 17.03
CA LYS A 71 -8.37 -7.08 16.20
C LYS A 71 -8.80 -6.83 14.75
N SER A 72 -10.04 -6.41 14.51
CA SER A 72 -10.52 -6.13 13.15
C SER A 72 -9.74 -4.98 12.48
N ALA A 73 -9.40 -3.94 13.23
CA ALA A 73 -8.57 -2.84 12.70
C ALA A 73 -7.16 -3.30 12.32
N ARG A 74 -6.57 -4.23 13.08
CA ARG A 74 -5.26 -4.83 12.77
C ARG A 74 -5.31 -5.68 11.50
N GLU A 75 -6.32 -6.51 11.33
CA GLU A 75 -6.48 -7.34 10.13
C GLU A 75 -6.57 -6.48 8.86
N LEU A 76 -7.29 -5.36 8.93
CA LEU A 76 -7.37 -4.39 7.82
C LEU A 76 -6.03 -3.66 7.60
N LEU A 77 -5.32 -3.29 8.68
CA LEU A 77 -3.99 -2.69 8.56
C LEU A 77 -3.00 -3.63 7.89
N ASP A 78 -3.01 -4.92 8.23
CA ASP A 78 -2.12 -5.92 7.63
C ASP A 78 -2.38 -6.06 6.12
N GLN A 79 -3.65 -6.07 5.71
CA GLN A 79 -4.02 -6.05 4.29
C GLN A 79 -3.50 -4.80 3.56
N LEU A 80 -3.66 -3.62 4.17
CA LEU A 80 -3.16 -2.36 3.61
C LEU A 80 -1.63 -2.33 3.50
N LEU A 81 -0.91 -2.94 4.44
CA LEU A 81 0.55 -3.06 4.39
C LEU A 81 1.01 -3.98 3.27
N LEU A 82 0.30 -5.08 3.02
CA LEU A 82 0.54 -5.96 1.87
C LEU A 82 0.28 -5.24 0.55
N GLU A 83 -0.83 -4.49 0.47
CA GLU A 83 -1.15 -3.66 -0.70
C GLU A 83 -0.07 -2.61 -0.94
N LEU A 84 0.33 -1.86 0.10
CA LEU A 84 1.37 -0.84 0.01
C LEU A 84 2.69 -1.43 -0.50
N LYS A 85 3.09 -2.60 0.00
CA LYS A 85 4.28 -3.30 -0.47
C LYS A 85 4.18 -3.66 -1.95
N ALA A 86 3.05 -4.21 -2.39
CA ALA A 86 2.85 -4.55 -3.80
C ALA A 86 2.88 -3.31 -4.71
N MET A 87 2.35 -2.17 -4.24
CA MET A 87 2.42 -0.90 -4.97
C MET A 87 3.84 -0.35 -5.05
N ASP A 88 4.61 -0.44 -3.97
CA ASP A 88 6.02 -0.03 -3.94
C ASP A 88 6.86 -0.88 -4.89
N GLU A 89 6.66 -2.20 -4.89
CA GLU A 89 7.32 -3.12 -5.82
C GLU A 89 7.00 -2.79 -7.29
N ARG A 90 5.74 -2.46 -7.61
CA ARG A 90 5.34 -2.00 -8.95
C ARG A 90 6.01 -0.69 -9.33
N TYR A 91 6.06 0.27 -8.42
CA TYR A 91 6.68 1.56 -8.67
C TYR A 91 8.20 1.42 -8.89
N ILE A 92 8.88 0.57 -8.11
CA ILE A 92 10.28 0.22 -8.34
C ILE A 92 10.48 -0.38 -9.74
N CYS A 93 9.58 -1.25 -10.20
CA CYS A 93 9.64 -1.80 -11.56
C CYS A 93 9.46 -0.72 -12.63
N PHE A 94 8.51 0.19 -12.44
CA PHE A 94 8.32 1.33 -13.33
C PHE A 94 9.57 2.22 -13.43
N ARG A 95 10.21 2.53 -12.30
CA ARG A 95 11.46 3.29 -12.27
C ARG A 95 12.61 2.58 -13.00
N LYS A 96 12.65 1.25 -12.99
CA LYS A 96 13.62 0.47 -13.78
C LYS A 96 13.29 0.54 -15.27
N TYR A 97 12.03 0.34 -15.63
CA TYR A 97 11.54 0.46 -17.01
C TYR A 97 11.92 1.81 -17.63
N LEU A 98 11.73 2.92 -16.90
CA LEU A 98 12.11 4.26 -17.37
C LEU A 98 13.61 4.36 -17.67
N LYS A 99 14.47 3.87 -16.76
CA LYS A 99 15.93 3.89 -16.97
C LYS A 99 16.35 3.09 -18.19
N GLU A 100 15.73 1.93 -18.42
CA GLU A 100 16.02 1.10 -19.59
C GLU A 100 15.57 1.80 -20.89
N LYS A 101 14.41 2.46 -20.88
CA LYS A 101 13.93 3.24 -22.04
C LYS A 101 14.78 4.46 -22.34
N GLU A 102 15.24 5.18 -21.32
CA GLU A 102 16.19 6.29 -21.48
C GLU A 102 17.53 5.82 -22.06
N SER A 103 18.00 4.64 -21.66
CA SER A 103 19.27 4.06 -22.13
C SER A 103 19.21 3.58 -23.59
N VAL A 104 18.02 3.28 -24.11
CA VAL A 104 17.82 2.84 -25.51
C VAL A 104 17.62 4.03 -26.45
N ASN A 105 17.22 5.20 -25.93
CA ASN A 105 17.02 6.43 -26.70
C ASN A 105 18.26 7.34 -26.76
N LEU A 106 19.42 6.85 -26.28
CA LEU A 106 20.75 7.46 -26.38
C LEU A 106 21.59 6.71 -27.42
#